data_AF-A0A1G0ZII6-F1
#
_entry.id   AF-A0A1G0ZII6-F1
#
_cell.length_a   1.000
_cell.length_b   1.000
_cell.length_c   1.000
_cell.angle_alpha   90.00
_cell.angle_beta   90.00
_cell.angle_gamma   90.00
#
_symmetry.space_group_name_H-M   'P 1'
#
loop_
_entity.id
_entity.type
_entity.pdbx_description
1 polymer ?
#
loop_
_entity_poly.entity_id
_entity_poly.type
_entity_poly.pdbx_seq_one_letter_code
_entity_poly.pdbx_strand_id
1 'polypeptide(L)'
;MRNSEKGQAITELLASVVAIMAVFLGLLFISALGIENIQCMINARANADTNAANGLIDDSGNPIREWSAGDDGLHFTADDSSTASDADAFAIVANEMSSTDGSFSLISGLNNDYVIYNFVASLPVTPLFLNAANLTSSTETQADPLGARQLGDLKGAFRSLILNEPDFAISQTVYMPIQ
;
A
#
# COMPACT_ATOMS: atom_id res chain seq x y z
N MET A 1 -60.33 5.33 -13.59
CA MET A 1 -59.16 4.97 -12.75
C MET A 1 -58.18 3.97 -13.39
N ARG A 2 -58.52 3.26 -14.49
CA ARG A 2 -57.67 2.19 -15.08
C ARG A 2 -56.43 2.61 -15.89
N ASN A 3 -56.24 3.91 -16.15
CA ASN A 3 -55.11 4.41 -16.94
C ASN A 3 -53.88 4.79 -16.08
N SER A 4 -54.07 5.03 -14.77
CA SER A 4 -52.96 5.35 -13.85
C SER A 4 -52.07 4.13 -13.57
N GLU A 5 -52.64 2.93 -13.44
CA GLU A 5 -51.89 1.70 -13.14
C GLU A 5 -50.93 1.31 -14.28
N LYS A 6 -51.31 1.57 -15.54
CA LYS A 6 -50.44 1.31 -16.70
C LYS A 6 -49.27 2.27 -16.77
N GLY A 7 -49.47 3.54 -16.40
CA GLY A 7 -48.41 4.54 -16.34
C GLY A 7 -47.40 4.25 -15.23
N GLN A 8 -47.90 3.79 -14.07
CA GLN A 8 -47.09 3.38 -12.93
C GLN A 8 -46.21 2.17 -13.25
N ALA A 9 -46.77 1.12 -13.89
CA ALA A 9 -45.99 -0.06 -14.26
C ALA A 9 -44.80 0.27 -15.19
N ILE A 10 -44.99 1.22 -16.12
CA ILE A 10 -43.92 1.67 -17.03
C ILE A 10 -42.87 2.48 -16.27
N THR A 11 -43.29 3.31 -15.31
CA THR A 11 -42.36 4.11 -14.49
C THR A 11 -41.54 3.23 -13.55
N GLU A 12 -42.13 2.20 -12.95
CA GLU A 12 -41.43 1.22 -12.12
C GLU A 12 -40.43 0.38 -12.93
N LEU A 13 -40.79 0.00 -14.17
CA LEU A 13 -39.86 -0.66 -15.09
C LEU A 13 -38.66 0.25 -15.42
N LEU A 14 -38.92 1.52 -15.77
CA LEU A 14 -37.85 2.48 -16.06
C LEU A 14 -36.95 2.73 -14.84
N ALA A 15 -37.54 2.88 -13.67
CA ALA A 15 -36.78 3.05 -12.43
C ALA A 15 -35.88 1.83 -12.14
N SER A 16 -36.38 0.61 -12.34
CA SER A 16 -35.57 -0.60 -12.13
C SER A 16 -34.45 -0.74 -13.16
N VAL A 17 -34.67 -0.39 -14.43
CA VAL A 17 -33.62 -0.38 -15.46
C VAL A 17 -32.53 0.64 -15.13
N VAL A 18 -32.90 1.87 -14.73
CA VAL A 18 -31.94 2.90 -14.32
C VAL A 18 -31.13 2.45 -13.10
N ALA A 19 -31.78 1.81 -12.13
CA ALA A 19 -31.09 1.27 -10.96
C ALA A 19 -30.06 0.19 -11.32
N ILE A 20 -30.41 -0.74 -12.21
CA ILE A 20 -29.49 -1.80 -12.66
C ILE A 20 -28.31 -1.20 -13.45
N MET A 21 -28.55 -0.22 -14.32
CA MET A 21 -27.48 0.47 -15.05
C MET A 21 -26.51 1.18 -14.08
N ALA A 22 -27.03 1.85 -13.05
CA ALA A 22 -26.22 2.50 -12.03
C ALA A 22 -25.30 1.49 -11.31
N VAL A 23 -25.82 0.30 -10.99
CA VAL A 23 -25.02 -0.77 -10.37
C VAL A 23 -23.91 -1.26 -11.30
N PHE A 24 -24.21 -1.50 -12.58
CA PHE A 24 -23.19 -1.93 -13.55
C PHE A 24 -22.11 -0.87 -13.77
N LEU A 25 -22.50 0.41 -13.83
CA LEU A 25 -21.53 1.51 -13.90
C LEU A 25 -20.62 1.50 -12.67
N GLY A 26 -21.18 1.37 -11.47
CA GLY A 26 -20.41 1.29 -10.22
C GLY A 26 -19.41 0.14 -10.22
N LEU A 27 -19.82 -1.05 -10.64
CA LEU A 27 -18.93 -2.21 -10.74
C LEU A 27 -17.80 -1.99 -11.75
N LEU A 28 -18.10 -1.41 -12.91
CA LEU A 28 -17.09 -1.07 -13.92
C LEU A 28 -16.10 -0.04 -13.40
N PHE A 29 -16.59 0.96 -12.66
CA PHE A 29 -15.75 2.01 -12.07
C PHE A 29 -14.78 1.43 -11.04
N ILE A 30 -15.27 0.63 -10.09
CA ILE A 30 -14.44 -0.04 -9.08
C ILE A 30 -13.42 -0.96 -9.74
N SER A 31 -13.84 -1.72 -10.76
CA SER A 31 -12.94 -2.62 -11.49
C SER A 31 -11.83 -1.86 -12.21
N ALA A 32 -12.16 -0.77 -12.90
CA ALA A 32 -11.19 0.05 -13.62
C ALA A 32 -10.16 0.68 -12.66
N LEU A 33 -10.62 1.21 -11.53
CA LEU A 33 -9.74 1.74 -10.49
C LEU A 33 -8.84 0.66 -9.89
N GLY A 34 -9.39 -0.53 -9.62
CA GLY A 34 -8.63 -1.64 -9.06
C GLY A 34 -7.48 -2.10 -9.97
N ILE A 35 -7.74 -2.22 -11.28
CA ILE A 35 -6.71 -2.61 -12.24
C ILE A 35 -5.64 -1.51 -12.36
N GLU A 36 -6.05 -0.24 -12.37
CA GLU A 36 -5.08 0.86 -12.44
C GLU A 36 -4.24 0.99 -11.18
N ASN A 37 -4.83 0.72 -10.02
CA ASN A 37 -4.09 0.66 -8.77
C ASN A 37 -2.99 -0.42 -8.80
N ILE A 38 -3.31 -1.60 -9.32
CA ILE A 38 -2.32 -2.68 -9.50
C ILE A 38 -1.22 -2.24 -10.47
N GLN A 39 -1.56 -1.59 -11.59
CA GLN A 39 -0.57 -1.12 -12.56
C GLN A 39 0.36 -0.05 -11.95
N CYS A 40 -0.19 0.92 -11.23
CA CYS A 40 0.55 1.96 -10.53
C CYS A 40 1.53 1.35 -9.51
N MET A 41 1.07 0.37 -8.73
CA MET A 41 1.90 -0.39 -7.79
C MET A 41 3.02 -1.18 -8.50
N ILE A 42 2.73 -1.83 -9.63
CA ILE A 42 3.73 -2.56 -10.42
C ILE A 42 4.80 -1.61 -10.94
N ASN A 43 4.42 -0.44 -11.45
CA ASN A 43 5.36 0.57 -11.95
C ASN A 43 6.23 1.13 -10.82
N ALA A 44 5.61 1.52 -9.69
CA ALA A 44 6.34 1.98 -8.50
C ALA A 44 7.34 0.92 -8.03
N ARG A 45 6.93 -0.36 -8.00
CA ARG A 45 7.85 -1.46 -7.68
C ARG A 45 8.98 -1.59 -8.68
N ALA A 46 8.71 -1.63 -9.98
CA ALA A 46 9.74 -1.77 -11.01
C ALA A 46 10.79 -0.64 -10.96
N ASN A 47 10.34 0.58 -10.67
CA ASN A 47 11.22 1.73 -10.49
C ASN A 47 12.05 1.61 -9.19
N ALA A 48 11.43 1.23 -8.08
CA ALA A 48 12.16 0.97 -6.84
C ALA A 48 13.18 -0.18 -6.99
N ASP A 49 12.87 -1.21 -7.79
CA ASP A 49 13.78 -2.35 -8.06
C ASP A 49 15.00 -1.85 -8.85
N THR A 50 14.75 -1.00 -9.83
CA THR A 50 15.80 -0.35 -10.64
C THR A 50 16.66 0.57 -9.78
N ASN A 51 16.06 1.32 -8.85
CA ASN A 51 16.78 2.16 -7.91
C ASN A 51 17.67 1.31 -6.99
N ALA A 52 17.14 0.20 -6.47
CA ALA A 52 17.88 -0.71 -5.59
C ALA A 52 19.07 -1.36 -6.32
N ALA A 53 18.86 -1.83 -7.55
CA ALA A 53 19.91 -2.43 -8.37
C ALA A 53 21.02 -1.45 -8.76
N ASN A 54 20.70 -0.16 -8.88
CA ASN A 54 21.66 0.90 -9.16
C ASN A 54 22.31 1.48 -7.89
N GLY A 55 21.96 1.00 -6.69
CA GLY A 55 22.44 1.54 -5.43
C GLY A 55 21.98 2.98 -5.17
N LEU A 56 20.90 3.42 -5.80
CA LEU A 56 20.35 4.75 -5.61
C LEU A 56 19.63 4.80 -4.26
N ILE A 57 20.22 5.54 -3.33
CA ILE A 57 19.63 5.84 -2.03
C ILE A 57 18.70 7.04 -2.23
N ASP A 58 17.40 6.80 -2.18
CA ASP A 58 16.35 7.84 -2.14
C ASP A 58 15.68 7.83 -0.75
N ASP A 59 14.43 8.30 -0.63
CA ASP A 59 13.63 8.20 0.59
C ASP A 59 13.57 6.75 1.10
N SER A 60 14.19 6.51 2.25
CA SER A 60 14.14 5.23 2.99
C SER A 60 12.84 5.04 3.77
N GLY A 61 11.92 6.01 3.69
CA GLY A 61 10.73 6.08 4.51
C GLY A 61 11.05 6.35 5.97
N ASN A 62 10.00 6.44 6.77
CA ASN A 62 10.11 6.52 8.21
C ASN A 62 9.84 5.16 8.85
N PRO A 63 10.72 4.63 9.70
CA PRO A 63 10.47 3.39 10.41
C PRO A 63 9.24 3.53 11.31
N ILE A 64 8.36 2.54 11.25
CA ILE A 64 7.13 2.54 12.04
C ILE A 64 7.44 1.98 13.42
N ARG A 65 7.22 2.78 14.48
CA ARG A 65 7.36 2.34 15.87
C ARG A 65 6.13 1.57 16.32
N GLU A 66 4.96 2.14 16.06
CA GLU A 66 3.66 1.59 16.45
C GLU A 66 2.57 2.07 15.50
N TRP A 67 1.47 1.32 15.48
CA TRP A 67 0.25 1.71 14.80
C TRP A 67 -0.76 2.18 15.85
N SER A 68 -1.21 3.43 15.73
CA SER A 68 -2.32 3.93 16.54
C SER A 68 -3.61 3.41 15.91
N ALA A 69 -4.41 2.69 16.70
CA ALA A 69 -5.82 2.50 16.39
C ALA A 69 -6.44 3.90 16.26
N GLY A 70 -7.14 4.16 15.16
CA GLY A 70 -7.74 5.46 14.88
C GLY A 70 -8.86 5.83 15.85
N ASP A 71 -9.84 6.58 15.35
CA ASP A 71 -10.96 7.07 16.17
C ASP A 71 -11.88 5.94 16.63
N ASP A 72 -11.91 4.82 15.90
CA ASP A 72 -12.76 3.67 16.20
C ASP A 72 -12.16 2.70 17.24
N GLY A 73 -10.87 2.86 17.57
CA GLY A 73 -10.15 2.02 18.52
C GLY A 73 -9.98 0.56 18.05
N LEU A 74 -10.25 0.26 16.78
CA LEU A 74 -10.00 -1.03 16.16
C LEU A 74 -8.62 -1.02 15.49
N HIS A 75 -7.98 -2.19 15.42
CA HIS A 75 -6.72 -2.33 14.70
C HIS A 75 -6.97 -2.87 13.29
N PHE A 76 -6.09 -2.50 12.37
CA PHE A 76 -6.07 -2.84 10.95
C PHE A 76 -7.24 -2.24 10.16
N THR A 77 -7.65 -1.02 10.52
CA THR A 77 -8.68 -0.24 9.85
C THR A 77 -8.08 0.91 9.04
N ALA A 78 -8.90 1.54 8.20
CA ALA A 78 -8.42 2.56 7.25
C ALA A 78 -8.01 3.89 7.92
N ASP A 79 -8.43 4.11 9.16
CA ASP A 79 -8.10 5.28 9.98
C ASP A 79 -6.88 5.07 10.88
N ASP A 80 -6.29 3.87 10.87
CA ASP A 80 -5.04 3.61 11.57
C ASP A 80 -3.92 4.49 11.03
N SER A 81 -3.12 5.04 11.94
CA SER A 81 -1.95 5.85 11.59
C SER A 81 -0.67 5.24 12.15
N SER A 82 0.37 5.25 11.33
CA SER A 82 1.70 4.86 11.79
C SER A 82 2.31 6.01 12.58
N THR A 83 2.79 5.70 13.78
CA THR A 83 3.66 6.59 14.53
C THR A 83 5.09 6.30 14.12
N ALA A 84 5.71 7.24 13.42
CA ALA A 84 7.11 7.16 13.04
C ALA A 84 8.01 7.11 14.28
N SER A 85 9.05 6.28 14.25
CA SER A 85 10.13 6.35 15.23
C SER A 85 11.04 7.53 14.89
N ASP A 86 11.53 8.26 15.90
CA ASP A 86 12.67 9.15 15.69
C ASP A 86 13.84 8.34 15.10
N ALA A 87 14.61 8.95 14.21
CA ALA A 87 15.76 8.30 13.55
C ALA A 87 16.76 7.67 14.55
N ASP A 88 16.82 8.21 15.77
CA ASP A 88 17.67 7.73 16.86
C ASP A 88 17.20 6.39 17.45
N ALA A 89 15.91 6.03 17.36
CA ALA A 89 15.42 4.77 17.92
C ALA A 89 15.96 3.54 17.15
N PHE A 90 16.24 3.69 15.85
CA PHE A 90 16.89 2.66 15.06
C PHE A 90 18.37 2.48 15.42
N ALA A 91 19.07 3.58 15.73
CA ALA A 91 20.43 3.53 16.23
C ALA A 91 20.48 2.80 17.59
N ILE A 92 19.47 2.98 18.44
CA ILE A 92 19.36 2.25 19.71
C ILE A 92 19.22 0.74 19.46
N VAL A 93 18.31 0.30 18.59
CA VAL A 93 18.16 -1.13 18.29
C VAL A 93 19.43 -1.72 17.66
N ALA A 94 20.07 -1.00 16.73
CA ALA A 94 21.33 -1.44 16.13
C ALA A 94 22.47 -1.53 17.17
N ASN A 95 22.51 -0.61 18.13
CA ASN A 95 23.48 -0.62 19.23
C ASN A 95 23.19 -1.74 20.25
N GLU A 96 21.92 -2.03 20.56
CA GLU A 96 21.54 -3.15 21.44
C GLU A 96 21.76 -4.52 20.78
N MET A 97 21.74 -4.57 19.45
CA MET A 97 22.00 -5.78 18.67
C MET A 97 23.47 -5.96 18.27
N SER A 98 24.36 -5.02 18.60
CA SER A 98 25.80 -5.16 18.38
C SER A 98 26.53 -5.32 19.71
N SER A 99 27.35 -6.37 19.80
CA SER A 99 28.35 -6.48 20.85
C SER A 99 29.38 -5.36 20.69
N THR A 100 30.16 -5.07 21.74
CA THR A 100 31.15 -3.98 21.78
C THR A 100 32.22 -4.07 20.67
N ASP A 101 32.35 -5.23 20.03
CA ASP A 101 33.23 -5.52 18.89
C ASP A 101 32.54 -5.42 17.52
N GLY A 102 31.27 -5.00 17.46
CA GLY A 102 30.49 -4.95 16.23
C GLY A 102 30.10 -6.35 15.70
N SER A 103 29.99 -7.35 16.59
CA SER A 103 29.50 -8.71 16.28
C SER A 103 28.09 -8.97 16.88
N PHE A 104 27.29 -9.87 16.29
CA PHE A 104 26.05 -10.34 16.92
C PHE A 104 26.25 -11.79 17.38
N SER A 105 26.14 -12.03 18.69
CA SER A 105 26.33 -13.37 19.27
C SER A 105 25.00 -14.07 19.50
N LEU A 106 24.66 -14.99 18.58
CA LEU A 106 23.53 -15.91 18.71
C LEU A 106 23.64 -16.82 19.94
N ILE A 107 24.86 -17.13 20.37
CA ILE A 107 25.13 -18.06 21.48
C ILE A 107 24.84 -17.41 22.84
N SER A 108 25.07 -16.11 22.99
CA SER A 108 24.95 -15.42 24.28
C SER A 108 23.52 -15.41 24.86
N GLY A 109 22.49 -15.50 24.02
CA GLY A 109 21.07 -15.56 24.43
C GLY A 109 20.47 -16.97 24.48
N LEU A 110 21.13 -17.97 23.89
CA LEU A 110 20.59 -19.32 23.71
C LEU A 110 21.60 -20.34 24.25
N ASN A 111 21.66 -20.45 25.58
CA ASN A 111 22.54 -21.40 26.27
C ASN A 111 22.01 -22.84 26.16
N ASN A 112 22.14 -23.45 24.99
CA ASN A 112 21.76 -24.84 24.73
C ASN A 112 22.86 -25.55 23.91
N ASP A 113 23.24 -26.75 24.31
CA ASP A 113 24.26 -27.59 23.68
C ASP A 113 24.05 -27.76 22.17
N TYR A 114 22.80 -27.77 21.70
CA TYR A 114 22.49 -27.85 20.27
C TYR A 114 23.00 -26.63 19.49
N VAL A 115 22.95 -25.44 20.08
CA VAL A 115 23.30 -24.19 19.39
C VAL A 115 24.82 -24.01 19.32
N ILE A 116 25.54 -24.41 20.37
CA ILE A 116 27.00 -24.23 20.52
C ILE A 116 27.78 -25.00 19.44
N TYR A 117 27.29 -26.16 19.00
CA TYR A 117 28.02 -27.02 18.06
C TYR A 117 27.51 -26.99 16.62
N ASN A 118 26.33 -26.41 16.37
CA ASN A 118 25.70 -26.41 15.04
C ASN A 118 25.63 -25.03 14.38
N PHE A 119 25.92 -23.95 15.11
CA PHE A 119 25.91 -22.59 14.59
C PHE A 119 27.25 -21.90 14.80
N VAL A 120 27.57 -20.95 13.93
CA VAL A 120 28.78 -20.13 14.07
C VAL A 120 28.64 -19.24 15.32
N ALA A 121 29.66 -19.20 16.16
CA ALA A 121 29.60 -18.55 17.48
C ALA A 121 29.33 -17.04 17.46
N SER A 122 29.67 -16.41 16.35
CA SER A 122 29.44 -15.01 16.06
C SER A 122 29.13 -14.89 14.58
N LEU A 123 28.02 -14.27 14.23
CA LEU A 123 27.83 -13.80 12.86
C LEU A 123 28.43 -12.40 12.76
N PRO A 124 29.14 -12.07 11.67
CA PRO A 124 29.48 -10.68 11.42
C PRO A 124 28.17 -9.88 11.37
N VAL A 125 28.15 -8.67 11.94
CA VAL A 125 26.97 -7.75 11.94
C VAL A 125 26.70 -7.20 10.54
N THR A 126 27.29 -7.81 9.50
CA THR A 126 26.82 -7.63 8.13
C THR A 126 25.31 -7.82 8.14
N PRO A 127 24.54 -6.88 7.59
CA PRO A 127 23.34 -6.52 8.28
C PRO A 127 22.20 -7.44 7.90
N LEU A 128 22.04 -8.51 8.67
CA LEU A 128 20.81 -9.31 8.64
C LEU A 128 19.57 -8.41 8.83
N PHE A 129 19.74 -7.24 9.46
CA PHE A 129 18.71 -6.23 9.68
C PHE A 129 18.97 -4.83 9.06
N LEU A 130 20.21 -4.38 8.76
CA LEU A 130 20.39 -3.09 8.04
C LEU A 130 20.08 -3.16 6.53
N ASN A 131 20.13 -4.32 5.86
CA ASN A 131 19.64 -4.35 4.46
C ASN A 131 18.13 -4.08 4.40
N ALA A 132 17.38 -4.47 5.44
CA ALA A 132 15.98 -4.09 5.58
C ALA A 132 15.78 -2.63 6.04
N ALA A 133 16.82 -1.97 6.54
CA ALA A 133 16.80 -0.57 6.99
C ALA A 133 17.33 0.41 5.92
N ASN A 134 18.18 -0.06 5.00
CA ASN A 134 18.68 0.73 3.88
C ASN A 134 17.76 0.56 2.68
N LEU A 135 16.61 1.21 2.76
CA LEU A 135 15.57 1.17 1.75
C LEU A 135 15.79 2.28 0.73
N THR A 136 15.46 1.98 -0.52
CA THR A 136 15.16 2.97 -1.55
C THR A 136 13.67 2.93 -1.83
N SER A 137 13.14 3.94 -2.50
CA SER A 137 11.73 3.97 -2.86
C SER A 137 11.49 4.47 -4.27
N SER A 138 10.26 4.29 -4.71
CA SER A 138 9.73 5.00 -5.86
C SER A 138 8.23 5.22 -5.64
N THR A 139 7.78 6.42 -6.00
CA THR A 139 6.38 6.80 -5.98
C THR A 139 5.89 6.96 -7.41
N GLU A 140 4.82 6.25 -7.75
CA GLU A 140 4.10 6.42 -9.00
C GLU A 140 2.75 7.08 -8.71
N THR A 141 2.37 8.06 -9.53
CA THR A 141 1.06 8.71 -9.40
C THR A 141 0.34 8.76 -10.74
N GLN A 142 -0.84 8.15 -10.80
CA GLN A 142 -1.76 8.21 -11.93
C GLN A 142 -2.86 9.23 -11.65
N ALA A 143 -2.79 10.40 -12.30
CA ALA A 143 -3.72 11.50 -12.09
C ALA A 143 -5.08 11.33 -12.79
N ASP A 144 -5.17 10.49 -13.84
CA ASP A 144 -6.44 10.13 -14.48
C ASP A 144 -6.51 8.62 -14.76
N PRO A 145 -6.88 7.79 -13.78
CA PRO A 145 -6.94 6.34 -13.93
C PRO A 145 -7.91 5.84 -15.00
N LEU A 146 -9.05 6.53 -15.18
CA LEU A 146 -10.02 6.15 -16.20
C LEU A 146 -9.56 6.59 -17.60
N GLY A 147 -8.95 7.77 -17.70
CA GLY A 147 -8.34 8.25 -18.93
C GLY A 147 -7.25 7.32 -19.46
N ALA A 148 -6.38 6.82 -18.56
CA ALA A 148 -5.32 5.86 -18.91
C ALA A 148 -5.87 4.57 -19.56
N ARG A 149 -7.09 4.17 -19.17
CA ARG A 149 -7.77 2.97 -19.70
C ARG A 149 -8.66 3.26 -20.91
N GLN A 150 -8.66 4.48 -21.43
CA GLN A 150 -9.58 4.93 -22.49
C GLN A 150 -11.06 4.81 -22.07
N LEU A 151 -11.34 4.86 -20.77
CA LEU A 151 -12.69 4.78 -20.19
C LEU A 151 -13.23 6.19 -19.89
N GLY A 152 -12.90 7.17 -20.74
CA GLY A 152 -13.41 8.55 -20.61
C GLY A 152 -14.94 8.63 -20.64
N ASP A 153 -15.58 7.73 -21.40
CA ASP A 153 -17.04 7.61 -21.45
C ASP A 153 -17.64 7.16 -20.11
N LEU A 154 -16.93 6.31 -19.35
CA LEU A 154 -17.34 5.90 -18.01
C LEU A 154 -17.27 7.08 -17.04
N LYS A 155 -16.23 7.93 -17.16
CA LYS A 155 -16.12 9.20 -16.40
C LYS A 155 -17.28 10.13 -16.73
N GLY A 156 -17.66 10.24 -18.01
CA GLY A 156 -18.83 11.00 -18.46
C GLY A 156 -20.17 10.45 -17.96
N ALA A 157 -20.34 9.13 -17.97
CA ALA A 157 -21.53 8.45 -17.46
C ALA A 157 -21.65 8.57 -15.92
N PHE A 158 -20.54 8.50 -15.19
CA PHE A 158 -20.53 8.76 -13.75
C PHE A 158 -20.86 10.22 -13.43
N ARG A 159 -20.33 11.17 -14.21
CA ARG A 159 -20.64 12.59 -14.08
C ARG A 159 -22.13 12.86 -14.25
N SER A 160 -22.78 12.25 -15.25
CA SER A 160 -24.21 12.45 -15.48
C SER A 160 -25.09 11.80 -14.40
N LEU A 161 -24.59 10.77 -13.72
CA LEU A 161 -25.32 10.04 -12.69
C LEU A 161 -25.13 10.61 -11.28
N ILE A 162 -23.92 11.07 -10.92
CA ILE A 162 -23.53 11.45 -9.55
C ILE A 162 -23.40 12.99 -9.37
N LEU A 163 -23.56 13.77 -10.45
CA LEU A 163 -23.62 15.24 -10.42
C LEU A 163 -22.40 15.97 -9.83
N ASN A 164 -21.25 15.29 -9.71
CA ASN A 164 -19.97 15.88 -9.33
C ASN A 164 -18.87 15.33 -10.24
N GLU A 165 -17.79 16.09 -10.42
CA GLU A 165 -16.57 15.59 -11.06
C GLU A 165 -15.75 14.86 -9.99
N PRO A 166 -15.67 13.52 -10.01
CA PRO A 166 -14.74 12.83 -9.15
C PRO A 166 -13.35 13.03 -9.77
N ASP A 167 -12.58 13.95 -9.20
CA ASP A 167 -11.12 13.99 -9.39
C ASP A 167 -10.52 12.95 -8.44
N PHE A 168 -10.06 11.85 -9.01
CA PHE A 168 -9.37 10.79 -8.28
C PHE A 168 -8.01 10.57 -8.90
N ALA A 169 -6.98 10.67 -8.06
CA ALA A 169 -5.63 10.25 -8.38
C ALA A 169 -5.31 9.00 -7.57
N ILE A 170 -4.58 8.08 -8.18
CA ILE A 170 -4.00 6.94 -7.47
C ILE A 170 -2.52 7.24 -7.30
N SER A 171 -2.03 7.17 -6.07
CA SER A 171 -0.61 7.31 -5.75
C SER A 171 -0.17 6.09 -4.97
N GLN A 172 0.94 5.47 -5.39
CA GLN A 172 1.52 4.30 -4.75
C GLN A 172 3.00 4.53 -4.54
N THR A 173 3.45 4.33 -3.30
CA THR A 173 4.87 4.37 -2.93
C THR A 173 5.31 2.97 -2.52
N VAL A 174 6.41 2.49 -3.11
CA VAL A 174 6.99 1.18 -2.82
C VAL A 174 8.40 1.37 -2.31
N TYR A 175 8.73 0.71 -1.20
CA TYR A 175 10.06 0.69 -0.60
C TYR A 175 10.73 -0.66 -0.83
N MET A 176 12.02 -0.68 -1.20
CA MET A 176 12.79 -1.90 -1.38
C MET A 176 14.22 -1.82 -0.84
N PRO A 177 14.75 -2.94 -0.32
CA PRO A 177 16.10 -2.98 0.22
C PRO A 177 17.13 -2.81 -0.89
N ILE A 178 18.14 -1.99 -0.63
CA ILE A 178 19.30 -1.84 -1.51
C ILE A 178 20.16 -3.10 -1.38
N GLN A 179 20.59 -3.66 -2.52
CA GLN A 179 21.39 -4.90 -2.60
C GLN A 179 22.89 -4.63 -2.63
#